data_AF-L5NZ76-F1
#
_entry.id   AF-L5NZ76-F1
#
_cell.length_a   1.000
_cell.length_b   1.000
_cell.length_c   1.000
_cell.angle_alpha   90.00
_cell.angle_beta   90.00
_cell.angle_gamma   90.00
#
_symmetry.space_group_name_H-M   'P 1'
#
loop_
_entity.id
_entity.type
_entity.pdbx_description
1 polymer ?
#
loop_
_entity_poly.entity_id
_entity_poly.type
_entity_poly.pdbx_seq_one_letter_code
_entity_poly.pdbx_strand_id
1 'polypeptide(L)'
;MMATTHALAGVVLGTAVWALVPEAGMLPVLAAALGGLFPDFDLYAGHRKTLHFPVYFSALAVPAVAVAALNPTTTTLAVALFLA
;
A
#
# COMPACT_ATOMS: atom_id res chain seq x y z
N MET A 1 3.49 -4.51 -17.49
CA MET A 1 2.80 -5.08 -16.31
C MET A 1 3.83 -5.86 -15.52
N MET A 2 3.90 -5.65 -14.21
CA MET A 2 4.92 -6.22 -13.32
C MET A 2 4.25 -6.58 -11.97
N ALA A 3 3.11 -7.28 -12.02
CA ALA A 3 2.25 -7.52 -10.85
C ALA A 3 2.96 -8.17 -9.67
N THR A 4 3.83 -9.14 -9.96
CA THR A 4 4.66 -9.78 -8.93
C THR A 4 5.67 -8.81 -8.32
N THR A 5 6.14 -7.83 -9.08
CA THR A 5 7.14 -6.85 -8.65
C THR A 5 6.51 -5.74 -7.82
N HIS A 6 5.30 -5.28 -8.16
CA HIS A 6 4.57 -4.33 -7.33
C HIS A 6 4.16 -4.95 -5.99
N ALA A 7 3.62 -6.17 -6.01
CA ALA A 7 3.28 -6.90 -4.79
C ALA A 7 4.52 -7.13 -3.91
N LEU A 8 5.65 -7.54 -4.50
CA LEU A 8 6.90 -7.73 -3.76
C LEU A 8 7.46 -6.42 -3.19
N ALA A 9 7.40 -5.31 -3.95
CA ALA A 9 7.78 -3.99 -3.44
C ALA A 9 6.93 -3.58 -2.25
N GLY A 10 5.61 -3.82 -2.32
CA GLY A 10 4.69 -3.65 -1.20
C GLY A 10 5.08 -4.48 0.02
N VAL A 11 5.37 -5.77 -0.15
CA VAL A 11 5.85 -6.64 0.95
C VAL A 11 7.14 -6.10 1.57
N VAL A 12 8.11 -5.68 0.76
CA VAL A 12 9.37 -5.11 1.26
C VAL A 12 9.12 -3.85 2.09
N LEU A 13 8.27 -2.94 1.60
CA LEU A 13 7.89 -1.74 2.35
C LEU A 13 7.15 -2.08 3.65
N GLY A 14 6.14 -2.95 3.57
CA GLY A 14 5.34 -3.37 4.71
C GLY A 14 6.18 -4.06 5.79
N THR A 15 7.11 -4.93 5.40
CA THR A 15 8.05 -5.59 6.33
C THR A 15 9.03 -4.61 6.98
N ALA A 16 9.50 -3.60 6.24
CA ALA A 16 10.34 -2.55 6.79
C ALA A 16 9.59 -1.73 7.87
N VAL A 17 8.32 -1.39 7.63
CA VAL A 17 7.48 -0.70 8.63
C VAL A 17 7.15 -1.62 9.81
N TRP A 18 6.85 -2.89 9.57
CA TRP A 18 6.59 -3.86 10.63
C TRP A 18 7.80 -4.04 11.55
N ALA A 19 9.03 -3.98 11.03
CA ALA A 19 10.24 -4.02 11.85
C ALA A 19 10.36 -2.84 12.84
N LEU A 20 9.66 -1.72 12.57
CA LEU A 20 9.61 -0.54 13.45
C LEU A 20 8.44 -0.59 14.44
N VAL A 21 7.34 -1.26 14.07
CA VAL A 21 6.09 -1.34 14.87
C VAL A 21 5.58 -2.79 14.87
N PRO A 22 6.32 -3.74 15.46
CA PRO A 22 6.00 -5.16 15.38
C PRO A 22 4.64 -5.54 15.99
N GLU A 23 4.20 -4.78 16.99
CA GLU A 23 2.91 -4.90 17.68
C GLU A 23 1.69 -4.65 16.77
N ALA A 24 1.88 -4.01 15.61
CA ALA A 24 0.82 -3.79 14.63
C ALA A 24 0.39 -5.11 13.95
N GLY A 25 1.16 -6.20 14.09
CA GLY A 25 0.88 -7.50 13.49
C GLY A 25 1.12 -7.54 11.97
N MET A 26 0.67 -8.62 11.32
CA MET A 26 0.95 -8.86 9.88
C MET A 26 0.00 -8.15 8.92
N LEU A 27 -1.12 -7.62 9.41
CA LEU A 27 -2.13 -7.02 8.53
C LEU A 27 -1.57 -5.87 7.67
N PRO A 28 -0.72 -4.96 8.19
CA PRO A 28 -0.15 -3.90 7.35
C PRO A 28 0.79 -4.42 6.25
N VAL A 29 1.49 -5.54 6.48
CA VAL A 29 2.34 -6.19 5.46
C VAL A 29 1.48 -6.77 4.33
N LEU A 30 0.39 -7.45 4.69
CA LEU A 30 -0.58 -7.97 3.71
C LEU A 30 -1.25 -6.84 2.93
N ALA A 31 -1.60 -5.76 3.62
CA ALA A 31 -2.18 -4.57 3.00
C ALA A 31 -1.23 -3.94 1.99
N ALA A 32 0.07 -3.83 2.31
CA ALA A 32 1.09 -3.34 1.37
C ALA A 32 1.21 -4.20 0.11
N ALA A 33 1.21 -5.53 0.27
CA ALA A 33 1.25 -6.47 -0.84
C ALA A 33 0.03 -6.31 -1.76
N LEU A 34 -1.16 -6.19 -1.17
CA LEU A 34 -2.41 -5.97 -1.90
C LEU A 34 -2.45 -4.58 -2.55
N GLY A 35 -1.94 -3.55 -1.89
CA GLY A 35 -1.82 -2.19 -2.39
C GLY A 35 -0.96 -2.12 -3.65
N GLY A 36 0.20 -2.78 -3.63
CA GLY A 36 1.04 -2.91 -4.81
C GLY A 36 0.39 -3.69 -5.96
N LEU A 37 -0.38 -4.74 -5.65
CA LEU A 37 -1.10 -5.54 -6.65
C LEU A 37 -2.31 -4.81 -7.26
N PHE A 38 -2.99 -3.98 -6.47
CA PHE A 38 -4.32 -3.46 -6.82
C PHE A 38 -4.35 -2.62 -8.10
N PRO A 39 -3.38 -1.74 -8.39
CA PRO A 39 -3.34 -1.03 -9.67
C PRO A 39 -3.39 -1.98 -10.88
N ASP A 40 -2.78 -3.16 -10.82
CA ASP A 40 -2.77 -4.13 -11.93
C ASP A 40 -4.13 -4.72 -12.28
N PHE A 41 -5.20 -4.45 -11.53
CA PHE A 41 -6.54 -4.74 -12.03
C PHE A 41 -6.98 -3.79 -13.16
N ASP A 42 -6.31 -2.66 -13.36
CA ASP A 42 -6.57 -1.71 -14.47
C ASP A 42 -6.34 -2.33 -15.86
N LEU A 43 -5.63 -3.46 -15.92
CA LEU A 43 -5.39 -4.20 -17.16
C LEU A 43 -6.67 -4.71 -17.81
N TYR A 44 -7.67 -5.01 -16.99
CA TYR A 44 -8.97 -5.51 -17.45
C TYR A 44 -9.91 -4.39 -17.94
N ALA A 45 -9.57 -3.12 -17.66
CA ALA A 45 -10.37 -1.95 -18.02
C ALA A 45 -9.65 -0.98 -19.00
N GLY A 46 -8.48 -1.38 -19.50
CA GLY A 46 -7.60 -0.54 -20.32
C GLY A 46 -6.46 0.06 -19.49
N HIS A 47 -5.22 -0.42 -19.73
CA HIS A 47 -4.06 -0.09 -18.91
C HIS A 47 -3.84 1.42 -18.75
N ARG A 48 -3.67 1.88 -17.49
CA ARG A 48 -3.44 3.27 -17.07
C ARG A 48 -4.60 4.22 -17.35
N LYS A 49 -5.84 3.73 -17.28
CA LYS A 49 -7.05 4.53 -17.45
C LYS A 49 -7.85 4.70 -16.16
N THR A 50 -7.70 3.81 -15.18
CA THR A 50 -8.42 3.89 -13.91
C THR A 50 -7.47 3.77 -12.70
N LEU A 51 -7.25 2.57 -12.18
CA LEU A 51 -6.51 2.33 -10.93
C LEU A 51 -5.01 2.62 -11.04
N HIS A 52 -4.43 2.44 -12.23
CA HIS A 52 -3.03 2.79 -12.49
C HIS A 52 -2.80 4.30 -12.63
N PHE A 53 -3.84 5.12 -12.56
CA PHE A 53 -3.66 6.56 -12.69
C PHE A 53 -2.80 7.07 -11.51
N PRO A 54 -1.62 7.67 -11.77
CA PRO A 54 -0.55 7.83 -10.77
C PRO A 54 -0.88 8.81 -9.63
N VAL A 55 -2.01 9.50 -9.73
CA VAL A 55 -2.39 10.58 -8.83
C VAL A 55 -3.23 10.08 -7.66
N TYR A 56 -4.12 9.10 -7.84
CA TYR A 56 -5.11 8.76 -6.80
C TYR A 56 -4.47 8.14 -5.56
N PHE A 57 -3.58 7.17 -5.75
CA PHE A 57 -2.88 6.49 -4.66
C PHE A 57 -1.98 7.47 -3.92
N SER A 58 -1.11 8.18 -4.64
CA SER A 58 -0.23 9.20 -4.06
C SER A 58 -0.98 10.29 -3.28
N ALA A 59 -2.11 10.79 -3.81
CA ALA A 59 -2.90 11.82 -3.15
C ALA A 59 -3.57 11.33 -1.85
N LEU A 60 -3.97 10.05 -1.80
CA LEU A 60 -4.55 9.43 -0.60
C LEU A 60 -3.47 8.93 0.38
N ALA A 61 -2.30 8.54 -0.12
CA ALA A 61 -1.19 8.05 0.69
C ALA A 61 -0.66 9.14 1.63
N VAL A 62 -0.51 10.38 1.17
CA VAL A 62 0.01 11.49 1.99
C VAL A 62 -0.78 11.69 3.30
N PRO A 63 -2.12 11.90 3.27
CA PRO A 63 -2.88 12.04 4.50
C PRO A 63 -2.92 10.74 5.31
N ALA A 64 -2.96 9.56 4.67
CA ALA A 64 -2.96 8.28 5.39
C ALA A 64 -1.66 8.05 6.17
N VAL A 65 -0.50 8.36 5.57
CA VAL A 65 0.82 8.31 6.23
C VAL A 65 0.88 9.31 7.37
N ALA A 66 0.36 10.54 7.19
CA ALA A 66 0.31 11.52 8.27
C ALA A 66 -0.52 11.02 9.48
N VAL A 67 -1.68 10.41 9.22
CA VAL A 67 -2.51 9.80 10.27
C VAL A 67 -1.78 8.65 10.96
N ALA A 68 -1.13 7.76 10.20
CA ALA A 68 -0.38 6.64 10.75
C ALA A 68 0.83 7.08 11.59
N ALA A 69 1.52 8.16 11.18
CA ALA A 69 2.63 8.72 11.94
C ALA A 69 2.19 9.33 13.27
N LEU A 70 0.98 9.90 13.33
CA LEU A 70 0.42 10.49 14.56
C LEU A 70 -0.24 9.44 15.48
N ASN A 71 -0.74 8.34 14.91
CA ASN A 71 -1.43 7.28 15.64
C ASN A 71 -1.17 5.90 14.99
N PRO A 72 -0.04 5.23 15.30
CA PRO A 72 0.40 4.01 14.62
C PRO A 72 -0.34 2.76 15.14
N THR A 73 -1.59 2.59 14.73
CA THR A 73 -2.37 1.37 14.98
C THR A 73 -2.25 0.41 13.80
N THR A 74 -2.61 -0.86 14.00
CA THR A 74 -2.76 -1.84 12.92
C THR A 74 -3.57 -1.30 11.74
N THR A 75 -4.67 -0.59 12.00
CA THR A 75 -5.56 -0.07 10.96
C THR A 75 -4.95 1.12 10.21
N THR A 76 -4.39 2.11 10.92
CA THR A 76 -3.82 3.30 10.26
C THR A 76 -2.60 2.94 9.41
N LEU A 77 -1.76 2.02 9.90
CA LEU A 77 -0.63 1.49 9.14
C LEU A 77 -1.08 0.68 7.92
N ALA A 78 -2.10 -0.18 8.07
CA ALA A 78 -2.61 -0.97 6.95
C ALA A 78 -3.19 -0.09 5.83
N VAL A 79 -3.95 0.95 6.18
CA VAL A 79 -4.49 1.90 5.19
C VAL A 79 -3.37 2.68 4.52
N ALA A 80 -2.41 3.21 5.30
CA ALA A 80 -1.28 3.96 4.74
C ALA A 80 -0.45 3.10 3.78
N LEU A 81 -0.15 1.85 4.15
CA LEU A 81 0.65 0.93 3.35
C LEU A 81 -0.09 0.36 2.14
N PHE A 82 -1.41 0.22 2.18
CA PHE A 82 -2.19 -0.15 0.99
C PHE A 82 -2.15 0.95 -0.08
N LEU A 83 -2.04 2.21 0.33
CA LEU A 83 -2.08 3.37 -0.57
C LEU A 83 -0.69 3.81 -1.07
N ALA A 84 0.38 3.36 -0.40
CA ALA A 84 1.79 3.71 -0.70
C ALA A 84 2.36 2.87 -1.85
#